data_AF-A0A4S2FWV6-F1
#
_entry.id   AF-A0A4S2FWV6-F1
#
_cell.length_a   1.000
_cell.length_b   1.000
_cell.length_c   1.000
_cell.angle_alpha   90.00
_cell.angle_beta   90.00
_cell.angle_gamma   90.00
#
_symmetry.space_group_name_H-M   'P 1'
#
loop_
_entity.id
_entity.type
_entity.pdbx_description
1 polymer ?
#
loop_
_entity_poly.entity_id
_entity_poly.type
_entity_poly.pdbx_seq_one_letter_code
_entity_poly.pdbx_strand_id
1 'polypeptide(L)' 'MAILISLFTTALFCIFSEPAENSTRWFFEFFVSKGFGAACIWSLTKLYPRWSKTDKWIARYEAWCMKGIEDDIETT' A
#
# COMPACT_ATOMS: atom_id res chain seq x y z
N MET A 1 -11.56 -4.54 3.67
CA MET A 1 -11.08 -5.03 2.35
C MET A 1 -11.15 -3.99 1.23
N ALA A 2 -12.33 -3.53 0.77
CA ALA A 2 -12.46 -2.63 -0.39
C ALA A 2 -11.63 -1.33 -0.28
N ILE A 3 -11.56 -0.75 0.91
CA ILE A 3 -10.81 0.49 1.19
C ILE A 3 -9.28 0.28 1.06
N LEU A 4 -8.79 -0.91 1.41
CA LEU A 4 -7.36 -1.22 1.35
C LEU A 4 -6.94 -1.42 -0.11
N ILE A 5 -7.79 -2.11 -0.86
CA ILE A 5 -7.63 -2.29 -2.31
C ILE A 5 -7.73 -0.94 -3.00
N SER A 6 -8.68 -0.07 -2.65
CA SER A 6 -8.80 1.26 -3.26
C SER A 6 -7.62 2.17 -2.93
N LEU A 7 -7.08 2.12 -1.70
CA LEU A 7 -5.87 2.87 -1.34
C LEU A 7 -4.65 2.37 -2.12
N PHE A 8 -4.52 1.05 -2.28
CA PHE A 8 -3.41 0.45 -3.00
C PHE A 8 -3.50 0.72 -4.51
N THR A 9 -4.68 0.58 -5.13
CA THR A 9 -4.87 0.90 -6.55
C THR A 9 -4.70 2.38 -6.82
N THR A 10 -5.18 3.26 -5.93
CA THR A 10 -4.96 4.71 -6.05
C THR A 10 -3.47 5.05 -5.92
N ALA A 11 -2.74 4.41 -4.99
CA ALA A 11 -1.30 4.60 -4.86
C ALA A 11 -0.54 4.15 -6.11
N LEU A 12 -0.88 2.98 -6.68
CA LEU A 12 -0.29 2.50 -7.94
C LEU A 12 -0.62 3.43 -9.11
N PHE A 13 -1.86 3.90 -9.21
CA PHE A 13 -2.28 4.81 -10.25
C PHE A 13 -1.54 6.16 -10.15
N CYS A 14 -1.36 6.69 -8.94
CA CYS A 14 -0.56 7.90 -8.72
C CYS A 14 0.93 7.71 -9.06
N ILE A 15 1.49 6.50 -8.87
CA ILE A 15 2.89 6.20 -9.18
C ILE A 15 3.11 6.03 -10.70
N PHE A 16 2.17 5.38 -11.40
CA PHE A 16 2.23 5.10 -12.84
C PHE A 16 1.60 6.16 -13.73
N SER A 17 0.92 7.15 -13.16
CA SER A 17 0.40 8.29 -13.92
C SER A 17 1.55 9.17 -14.38
N GLU A 18 2.05 8.91 -15.59
CA GLU A 18 2.94 9.80 -16.32
C GLU A 18 2.14 11.02 -16.78
N PRO A 19 2.47 12.24 -16.32
CA PRO A 19 1.65 13.38 -16.68
C PRO A 19 1.98 13.82 -18.11
N ALA A 20 0.96 14.24 -18.87
CA ALA A 20 1.14 14.64 -20.27
C ALA A 20 1.98 15.92 -20.37
N GLU A 21 2.97 15.90 -21.25
CA GLU A 21 4.13 16.80 -21.33
C GLU A 21 3.82 18.30 -21.57
N ASN A 22 2.55 18.67 -21.75
CA ASN A 22 2.14 19.98 -22.28
C ASN A 22 1.63 21.01 -21.25
N SER A 23 1.87 20.84 -19.95
CA SER A 23 1.34 21.78 -18.94
C SER A 23 2.37 22.17 -17.88
N THR A 24 2.54 23.48 -17.63
CA THR A 24 3.38 24.03 -16.55
C THR A 24 2.97 23.52 -15.15
N ARG A 25 1.77 22.93 -15.01
CA ARG A 25 1.29 22.28 -13.78
C ARG A 25 1.77 20.84 -13.59
N TRP A 26 2.41 20.24 -14.60
CA TRP A 26 2.92 18.86 -14.59
C TRP A 26 3.82 18.56 -13.37
N PHE A 27 4.69 19.50 -12.99
CA PHE A 27 5.56 19.35 -11.81
C PHE A 27 4.77 19.28 -10.50
N PHE A 28 3.71 20.07 -10.37
CA PHE A 28 2.84 20.04 -9.19
C PHE A 28 2.04 18.75 -9.14
N GLU A 29 1.48 18.32 -10.26
CA GLU A 29 0.73 17.06 -10.34
C GLU A 29 1.61 15.85 -10.04
N PHE A 30 2.88 15.86 -10.47
CA PHE A 30 3.86 14.82 -10.18
C PHE A 30 4.29 14.77 -8.71
N PHE A 31 4.53 15.94 -8.08
CA PHE A 31 4.86 15.99 -6.65
C PHE A 31 3.65 15.66 -5.78
N VAL A 32 2.45 16.09 -6.17
CA VAL A 32 1.21 15.75 -5.47
C VAL A 32 0.95 14.25 -5.60
N SER A 33 1.09 13.64 -6.77
CA SER A 33 0.85 12.19 -6.94
C SER A 33 1.85 11.35 -6.14
N LYS A 34 3.14 11.70 -6.15
CA LYS A 34 4.16 11.01 -5.35
C LYS A 34 4.00 11.26 -3.86
N GLY A 35 3.68 12.49 -3.46
CA GLY A 35 3.40 12.84 -2.07
C GLY A 35 2.17 12.13 -1.53
N PHE A 36 1.11 12.02 -2.33
CA PHE A 36 -0.11 11.31 -1.98
C PHE A 36 0.14 9.79 -1.92
N GLY A 37 0.94 9.24 -2.84
CA GLY A 37 1.40 7.85 -2.78
C GLY A 37 2.16 7.55 -1.49
N ALA A 38 3.13 8.38 -1.11
CA ALA A 38 3.89 8.25 0.13
C ALA A 38 2.98 8.39 1.38
N ALA A 39 2.04 9.33 1.36
CA ALA A 39 1.06 9.51 2.44
C ALA A 39 0.10 8.31 2.56
N CYS A 40 -0.33 7.72 1.44
CA CYS A 40 -1.13 6.50 1.40
C CYS A 40 -0.36 5.31 1.98
N ILE A 41 0.90 5.13 1.60
CA ILE A 41 1.76 4.07 2.13
C ILE A 41 1.97 4.27 3.64
N TRP A 42 2.30 5.48 4.07
CA TRP A 42 2.49 5.79 5.50
C TRP A 42 1.21 5.56 6.31
N SER A 43 0.07 5.97 5.77
CA SER A 43 -1.24 5.72 6.37
C SER A 43 -1.51 4.21 6.45
N LEU A 44 -1.23 3.45 5.39
CA LEU A 44 -1.29 1.99 5.39
C LEU A 44 -0.43 1.40 6.50
N THR A 45 0.85 1.77 6.60
CA THR A 45 1.76 1.24 7.64
C THR A 45 1.24 1.51 9.05
N LYS A 46 0.64 2.68 9.29
CA LYS A 46 0.11 3.06 10.60
C LYS A 46 -1.24 2.43 10.92
N LEU A 47 -2.09 2.25 9.90
CA LEU A 47 -3.44 1.71 10.07
C LEU A 47 -3.45 0.18 10.06
N TYR A 48 -2.49 -0.46 9.39
CA TYR A 48 -2.32 -1.91 9.30
C TYR A 48 -2.33 -2.63 10.66
N PRO A 49 -1.54 -2.23 11.68
CA PRO A 49 -1.59 -2.91 12.99
C PRO A 49 -2.93 -2.74 13.71
N ARG A 50 -3.69 -1.68 13.41
CA ARG A 50 -5.03 -1.45 13.97
C ARG A 50 -6.10 -2.25 13.23
N TRP A 51 -5.90 -2.45 11.92
CA TRP A 51 -6.77 -3.22 11.05
C TRP A 51 -6.60 -4.72 11.22
N SER A 52 -5.37 -5.22 11.43
CA SER A 52 -5.11 -6.63 11.77
C SER A 52 -5.91 -7.07 13.00
N LYS A 53 -6.05 -6.20 14.01
CA LYS A 53 -6.87 -6.49 15.20
C LYS A 53 -8.38 -6.46 14.96
N THR A 54 -8.84 -5.73 13.94
CA THR A 54 -10.27 -5.50 13.68
C THR A 54 -10.83 -6.47 12.65
N ASP A 55 -10.03 -6.83 11.63
CA ASP A 55 -10.44 -7.66 10.52
C ASP A 55 -9.83 -9.07 10.63
N LYS A 56 -10.67 -10.05 10.92
CA LYS A 56 -10.27 -11.47 11.09
C LYS A 56 -9.61 -12.06 9.85
N TRP A 57 -9.88 -11.54 8.66
CA TRP A 57 -9.27 -12.02 7.42
C TRP A 57 -7.83 -11.59 7.28
N ILE A 58 -7.51 -10.35 7.67
CA ILE A 58 -6.14 -9.83 7.66
C ILE A 58 -5.29 -10.58 8.70
N ALA A 59 -5.84 -10.82 9.90
CA ALA A 59 -5.15 -11.60 10.93
C ALA A 59 -4.84 -13.04 10.48
N ARG A 60 -5.76 -13.69 9.75
CA ARG A 60 -5.53 -15.03 9.21
C ARG A 60 -4.48 -15.04 8.10
N TYR A 61 -4.49 -14.03 7.24
CA TYR A 61 -3.47 -13.89 6.20
C TYR A 61 -2.08 -13.67 6.82
N GLU A 62 -1.99 -12.80 7.83
CA GLU A 62 -0.76 -12.55 8.58
C GLU A 62 -0.23 -13.82 9.28
N ALA A 63 -1.12 -14.60 9.91
CA ALA A 63 -0.75 -15.89 10.50
C ALA A 63 -0.25 -16.91 9.47
N TRP A 64 -0.85 -16.93 8.26
CA TRP A 64 -0.42 -17.81 7.19
C TRP A 64 0.95 -17.40 6.62
N CYS A 65 1.19 -16.10 6.45
CA CYS A 65 2.50 -15.58 6.04
C CYS A 65 3.59 -15.86 7.09
N MET A 66 3.31 -15.66 8.39
CA MET A 66 4.28 -15.98 9.44
C MET A 66 4.63 -17.46 9.46
N LYS A 67 3.65 -18.34 9.25
CA LYS A 67 3.89 -19.77 9.16
C LYS A 67 4.80 -20.15 7.99
N GLY A 68 4.62 -19.53 6.82
CA GLY A 68 5.51 -19.76 5.68
C GLY A 68 6.96 -19.33 5.94
N ILE A 69 7.17 -18.25 6.71
CA ILE A 69 8.52 -17.81 7.09
C ILE A 69 9.16 -18.79 8.08
N GLU A 70 8.39 -19.34 9.02
CA GLU A 70 8.85 -20.33 9.99
C GLU A 70 9.25 -21.65 9.29
N ASP A 71 8.44 -22.10 8.33
CA ASP A 71 8.71 -23.30 7.52
C ASP A 71 9.98 -23.15 6.64
N ASP A 72 10.26 -21.95 6.10
CA ASP A 72 11.51 -21.66 5.35
C ASP A 72 12.75 -21.63 6.24
N ILE A 73 12.61 -21.24 7.51
CA ILE A 73 13.70 -21.23 8.49
C ILE A 73 14.03 -22.64 8.99
N GLU A 74 13.04 -23.52 9.16
CA GLU A 74 13.27 -24.91 9.57
C GLU A 74 13.88 -25.80 8.46
N THR A 75 13.79 -25.37 7.20
CA THR A 75 14.29 -26.13 6.04
C THR A 75 15.69 -25.69 5.56
N THR A 76 16.28 -24.67 6.18
CA THR A 76 17.64 -24.14 5.89
C THR A 76 18.65 -24.53 6.97
#